data_AF-A0AAE4ALJ4-F1
#
_entry.id   AF-A0AAE4ALJ4-F1
#
_cell.length_a   1.000
_cell.length_b   1.000
_cell.length_c   1.000
_cell.angle_alpha   90.00
_cell.angle_beta   90.00
_cell.angle_gamma   90.00
#
_symmetry.space_group_name_H-M   'P 1'
#
loop_
_entity.id
_entity.type
_entity.pdbx_description
1 polymer ?
#
loop_
_entity_poly.entity_id
_entity_poly.type
_entity_poly.pdbx_seq_one_letter_code
_entity_poly.pdbx_strand_id
1 'polypeptide(L)'
;MQDSEIIRLYWARREEAIQESQLKYGAYCRTIAERILRNREDTEECVSDTWLHAWGAMPPQRPTILRAFFGRITRNLALNVFEHIHAEKRGGARAQMTLALSELSELIADGSPADAEERMVFHDTLQRFLSELRKEERVMFLQRYWYFCPVKEIAAELGCGQSRVKMSLLRMRGRLREMLEEEGIVL
;
A
#
# COMPACT_ATOMS: atom_id res chain seq x y z
N MET A 1 5.04 20.18 12.92
CA MET A 1 4.32 20.89 11.84
C MET A 1 3.04 20.15 11.44
N GLN A 2 1.98 20.86 11.06
CA GLN A 2 0.72 20.27 10.56
C GLN A 2 0.81 19.92 9.07
N ASP A 3 -0.02 18.98 8.60
CA ASP A 3 0.00 18.50 7.19
C ASP A 3 -0.21 19.65 6.20
N SER A 4 -1.14 20.55 6.52
CA SER A 4 -1.46 21.71 5.66
C SER A 4 -0.29 22.69 5.52
N GLU A 5 0.58 22.80 6.52
CA GLU A 5 1.77 23.65 6.50
C GLU A 5 2.85 23.02 5.64
N ILE A 6 3.10 21.72 5.78
CA ILE A 6 4.04 20.97 4.92
C ILE A 6 3.62 21.09 3.45
N ILE A 7 2.32 20.95 3.15
CA ILE A 7 1.79 21.14 1.80
C ILE A 7 2.05 22.55 1.28
N ARG A 8 1.87 23.59 2.13
CA ARG A 8 2.17 24.98 1.75
C ARG A 8 3.64 25.18 1.41
N LEU A 9 4.56 24.55 2.14
CA LEU A 9 5.99 24.62 1.85
C LEU A 9 6.32 24.01 0.48
N TYR A 10 5.77 22.83 0.16
CA TYR A 10 5.93 22.24 -1.18
C TYR A 10 5.37 23.15 -2.28
N TRP A 11 4.18 23.72 -2.05
CA TRP A 11 3.55 24.63 -2.99
C TRP A 11 4.34 25.93 -3.22
N ALA A 12 4.96 26.45 -2.15
CA ALA A 12 5.83 27.61 -2.20
C ALA A 12 7.25 27.28 -2.67
N ARG A 13 7.53 26.03 -3.07
CA ARG A 13 8.87 25.54 -3.48
C ARG A 13 9.95 25.86 -2.43
N ARG A 14 9.62 25.67 -1.15
CA ARG A 14 10.54 25.83 -0.02
C ARG A 14 11.18 24.48 0.32
N GLU A 15 12.50 24.39 0.27
CA GLU A 15 13.24 23.13 0.58
C GLU A 15 12.96 22.59 1.99
N GLU A 16 12.59 23.48 2.91
CA GLU A 16 12.06 23.18 4.25
C GLU A 16 10.97 22.09 4.21
N ALA A 17 10.19 22.00 3.13
CA ALA A 17 9.17 20.97 2.94
C ALA A 17 9.72 19.54 3.05
N ILE A 18 10.92 19.29 2.51
CA ILE A 18 11.55 17.96 2.54
C ILE A 18 11.97 17.61 3.96
N GLN A 19 12.56 18.57 4.69
CA GLN A 19 12.99 18.37 6.07
C GLN A 19 11.80 18.04 6.97
N GLU A 20 10.72 18.83 6.88
CA GLU A 20 9.51 18.63 7.67
C GLU A 20 8.79 17.33 7.32
N SER A 21 8.79 16.93 6.04
CA SER A 21 8.28 15.62 5.61
C SER A 21 9.10 14.47 6.20
N GLN A 22 10.43 14.57 6.16
CA GLN A 22 11.31 13.56 6.75
C GLN A 22 11.12 13.45 8.26
N LEU A 23 11.07 14.58 8.95
CA LEU A 23 10.85 14.66 10.40
C LEU A 23 9.52 14.02 10.81
N LYS A 24 8.44 14.29 10.07
CA LYS A 24 7.09 13.84 10.44
C LYS A 24 6.75 12.44 9.92
N TYR A 25 7.17 12.09 8.72
CA TYR A 25 6.73 10.88 8.01
C TYR A 25 7.86 9.92 7.64
N GLY A 26 9.13 10.25 7.90
CA GLY A 26 10.27 9.41 7.55
C GLY A 26 10.15 7.99 8.12
N ALA A 27 9.82 7.84 9.41
CA ALA A 27 9.62 6.53 10.04
C ALA A 27 8.45 5.72 9.41
N TYR A 28 7.37 6.41 9.03
CA TYR A 28 6.22 5.80 8.38
C TYR A 28 6.57 5.30 6.97
N CYS A 29 7.24 6.12 6.17
CA CYS A 29 7.67 5.75 4.81
C CYS A 29 8.72 4.64 4.85
N ARG A 30 9.70 4.73 5.78
CA ARG A 30 10.68 3.68 6.02
C ARG A 30 10.02 2.34 6.33
N THR A 31 9.02 2.32 7.21
CA THR A 31 8.29 1.09 7.55
C THR A 31 7.63 0.47 6.31
N ILE A 32 7.05 1.29 5.42
CA ILE A 32 6.44 0.79 4.17
C ILE A 32 7.51 0.17 3.25
N ALA A 33 8.58 0.91 2.98
CA ALA A 33 9.63 0.47 2.07
C ALA A 33 10.38 -0.76 2.63
N GLU A 34 10.72 -0.78 3.92
CA GLU A 34 11.43 -1.89 4.56
C GLU A 34 10.64 -3.19 4.52
N ARG A 35 9.31 -3.13 4.65
CA ARG A 35 8.45 -4.32 4.55
C ARG A 35 8.49 -4.97 3.18
N ILE A 36 8.74 -4.18 2.14
CA ILE A 36 8.83 -4.61 0.74
C ILE A 36 10.26 -5.03 0.39
N LEU A 37 11.22 -4.13 0.59
CA LEU A 37 12.60 -4.27 0.13
C LEU A 37 13.46 -5.13 1.05
N ARG A 38 13.22 -5.07 2.37
CA ARG A 38 14.00 -5.76 3.41
C ARG A 38 15.51 -5.53 3.32
N ASN A 39 15.91 -4.43 2.72
CA ASN A 39 17.27 -3.94 2.63
C ASN A 39 17.28 -2.49 3.13
N ARG A 40 18.16 -2.19 4.09
CA ARG A 40 18.27 -0.87 4.71
C ARG A 40 18.69 0.21 3.71
N GLU A 41 19.63 -0.09 2.82
CA GLU A 41 20.16 0.90 1.86
C GLU A 41 19.10 1.26 0.83
N ASP A 42 18.51 0.26 0.17
CA ASP A 42 17.40 0.45 -0.77
C ASP A 42 16.19 1.13 -0.12
N THR A 43 15.95 0.87 1.18
CA THR A 43 14.87 1.52 1.94
C THR A 43 15.14 3.01 2.14
N GLU A 44 16.34 3.42 2.56
CA GLU A 44 16.64 4.84 2.76
C GLU A 44 16.64 5.61 1.42
N GLU A 45 17.13 5.00 0.34
CA GLU A 45 17.06 5.57 -1.00
C GLU A 45 15.61 5.77 -1.44
N CYS A 46 14.75 4.75 -1.28
CA CYS A 46 13.33 4.84 -1.60
C CYS A 46 12.59 5.93 -0.79
N VAL A 47 12.96 6.15 0.47
CA VAL A 47 12.42 7.25 1.28
C VAL A 47 12.90 8.60 0.76
N SER A 48 14.16 8.73 0.36
CA SER A 48 14.69 9.94 -0.28
C SER A 48 13.94 10.25 -1.59
N ASP A 49 13.78 9.25 -2.45
CA ASP A 49 13.06 9.36 -3.71
C ASP A 49 11.58 9.70 -3.51
N THR A 50 10.96 9.25 -2.40
CA THR A 50 9.61 9.64 -2.04
C THR A 50 9.49 11.17 -1.94
N TRP A 51 10.47 11.84 -1.35
CA TRP A 51 10.46 13.30 -1.22
C TRP A 51 10.69 14.00 -2.54
N LEU A 52 11.57 13.46 -3.40
CA LEU A 52 11.80 13.99 -4.74
C LEU A 52 10.54 13.86 -5.61
N HIS A 53 9.86 12.72 -5.56
CA HIS A 53 8.58 12.50 -6.23
C HIS A 53 7.49 13.42 -5.68
N ALA A 54 7.40 13.60 -4.36
CA ALA A 54 6.48 14.54 -3.76
C ALA A 54 6.75 15.99 -4.19
N TRP A 55 8.02 16.37 -4.28
CA TRP A 55 8.45 17.65 -4.82
C TRP A 55 8.04 17.81 -6.28
N GLY A 56 8.19 16.80 -7.13
CA GLY A 56 7.73 16.86 -8.52
C GLY A 56 6.20 16.95 -8.66
N ALA A 57 5.45 16.25 -7.81
CA ALA A 57 4.00 16.15 -7.89
C ALA A 57 3.26 17.39 -7.36
N MET A 58 3.80 18.08 -6.35
CA MET A 58 3.28 19.34 -5.85
C MET A 58 3.98 20.53 -6.55
N PRO A 59 3.28 21.62 -6.91
CA PRO A 59 1.88 21.94 -6.56
C PRO A 59 0.76 21.35 -7.43
N PRO A 60 0.93 20.84 -8.68
CA PRO A 60 -0.21 20.44 -9.52
C PRO A 60 -1.19 19.48 -8.82
N GLN A 61 -0.65 18.60 -7.96
CA GLN A 61 -1.44 17.72 -7.12
C GLN A 61 -1.49 18.24 -5.67
N ARG A 62 -2.69 18.46 -5.13
CA ARG A 62 -2.87 18.81 -3.71
C ARG A 62 -3.48 17.63 -2.94
N PRO A 63 -2.72 16.95 -2.08
CA PRO A 63 -3.25 15.81 -1.34
C PRO A 63 -4.23 16.25 -0.24
N THR A 64 -5.35 15.53 -0.11
CA THR A 64 -6.30 15.71 1.00
C THR A 64 -5.79 15.05 2.29
N ILE A 65 -5.10 13.91 2.17
CA ILE A 65 -4.48 13.17 3.28
C ILE A 65 -3.00 12.98 2.97
N LEU A 66 -2.14 13.79 3.58
CA LEU A 66 -0.70 13.82 3.27
C LEU A 66 -0.01 12.49 3.61
N ARG A 67 -0.41 11.85 4.71
CA ARG A 67 0.10 10.52 5.08
C ARG A 67 -0.16 9.48 3.99
N ALA A 68 -1.39 9.43 3.46
CA ALA A 68 -1.74 8.47 2.41
C ALA A 68 -1.02 8.79 1.09
N PHE A 69 -0.84 10.08 0.79
CA PHE A 69 -0.10 10.55 -0.37
C PHE A 69 1.35 10.06 -0.37
N PHE A 70 2.09 10.29 0.72
CA PHE A 70 3.46 9.79 0.85
C PHE A 70 3.53 8.27 0.88
N GLY A 71 2.65 7.62 1.66
CA GLY A 71 2.62 6.17 1.73
C GLY A 71 2.42 5.51 0.37
N ARG A 72 1.56 6.07 -0.49
CA ARG A 72 1.36 5.59 -1.88
C ARG A 72 2.61 5.76 -2.73
N ILE A 73 3.26 6.92 -2.68
CA ILE A 73 4.50 7.18 -3.43
C ILE A 73 5.57 6.17 -2.99
N THR A 74 5.84 6.08 -1.69
CA THR A 74 6.86 5.17 -1.15
C THR A 74 6.57 3.72 -1.50
N ARG A 75 5.32 3.27 -1.36
CA ARG A 75 4.94 1.90 -1.70
C ARG A 75 5.18 1.60 -3.18
N ASN A 76 4.81 2.50 -4.07
CA ASN A 76 5.00 2.32 -5.50
C ASN A 76 6.48 2.29 -5.89
N LEU A 77 7.29 3.18 -5.33
CA LEU A 77 8.74 3.17 -5.54
C LEU A 77 9.38 1.88 -5.04
N ALA A 78 9.03 1.45 -3.83
CA ALA A 78 9.52 0.20 -3.26
C ALA A 78 9.13 -1.03 -4.10
N LEU A 79 7.92 -1.06 -4.66
CA LEU A 79 7.49 -2.12 -5.57
C LEU A 79 8.31 -2.12 -6.87
N ASN A 80 8.53 -0.96 -7.48
CA ASN A 80 9.34 -0.85 -8.70
C ASN A 80 10.78 -1.33 -8.48
N VAL A 81 11.40 -0.91 -7.36
CA VAL A 81 12.75 -1.35 -6.99
C VAL A 81 12.78 -2.86 -6.73
N PHE A 82 11.77 -3.38 -6.01
CA PHE A 82 11.63 -4.81 -5.76
C PHE A 82 11.54 -5.60 -7.07
N GLU A 83 10.70 -5.18 -8.02
CA GLU A 83 10.57 -5.82 -9.33
C GLU A 83 11.89 -5.80 -10.11
N HIS A 84 12.60 -4.66 -10.11
CA HIS A 84 13.89 -4.51 -10.78
C HIS A 84 14.96 -5.47 -10.19
N ILE A 85 15.09 -5.53 -8.87
CA ILE A 85 16.06 -6.42 -8.20
C ILE A 85 15.72 -7.90 -8.42
N HIS A 86 14.42 -8.24 -8.43
CA HIS A 86 13.94 -9.62 -8.46
C HIS A 86 13.54 -10.12 -9.85
N ALA A 87 13.73 -9.34 -10.91
CA ALA A 87 13.56 -9.78 -12.29
C ALA A 87 14.39 -11.04 -12.61
N GLU A 88 15.53 -11.25 -11.93
CA GLU A 88 16.46 -12.35 -12.21
C GLU A 88 16.66 -13.39 -11.09
N LYS A 89 16.23 -13.16 -9.83
CA LYS A 89 16.53 -14.07 -8.69
C LYS A 89 15.34 -14.37 -7.76
N ARG A 90 15.13 -15.67 -7.50
CA ARG A 90 14.14 -16.24 -6.56
C ARG A 90 14.69 -16.21 -5.11
N GLY A 91 14.53 -15.09 -4.40
CA GLY A 91 14.92 -14.93 -2.99
C GLY A 91 13.76 -15.09 -1.98
N GLY A 92 14.04 -15.12 -0.66
CA GLY A 92 13.03 -15.34 0.39
C GLY A 92 12.12 -14.15 0.71
N ALA A 93 12.55 -12.90 0.49
CA ALA A 93 11.69 -11.70 0.60
C ALA A 93 10.53 -11.75 -0.41
N ARG A 94 10.82 -12.28 -1.60
CA ARG A 94 9.82 -12.57 -2.64
C ARG A 94 8.74 -13.52 -2.14
N ALA A 95 9.04 -14.49 -1.28
CA ALA A 95 8.05 -15.47 -0.86
C ALA A 95 6.83 -14.83 -0.17
N GLN A 96 7.02 -13.87 0.74
CA GLN A 96 5.87 -13.28 1.46
C GLN A 96 5.03 -12.35 0.58
N MET A 97 5.70 -11.53 -0.23
CA MET A 97 5.02 -10.69 -1.21
C MET A 97 4.31 -11.56 -2.25
N THR A 98 4.98 -12.54 -2.85
CA THR A 98 4.39 -13.48 -3.81
C THR A 98 3.22 -14.23 -3.22
N LEU A 99 3.25 -14.64 -1.96
CA LEU A 99 2.09 -15.24 -1.31
C LEU A 99 0.92 -14.26 -1.16
N ALA A 100 1.16 -13.03 -0.71
CA ALA A 100 0.10 -12.02 -0.58
C ALA A 100 -0.48 -11.60 -1.95
N LEU A 101 0.37 -11.50 -2.97
CA LEU A 101 -0.04 -11.23 -4.35
C LEU A 101 -0.78 -12.42 -4.95
N SER A 102 -0.36 -13.65 -4.67
CA SER A 102 -1.07 -14.87 -5.09
C SER A 102 -2.44 -14.99 -4.43
N GLU A 103 -2.56 -14.60 -3.16
CA GLU A 103 -3.86 -14.52 -2.49
C GLU A 103 -4.78 -13.50 -3.17
N LEU A 104 -4.23 -12.36 -3.61
CA LEU A 104 -5.00 -11.35 -4.35
C LEU A 104 -5.28 -11.78 -5.79
N SER A 105 -4.37 -12.50 -6.45
CA SER A 105 -4.61 -12.99 -7.82
C SER A 105 -5.70 -14.04 -7.85
N GLU A 106 -5.96 -14.75 -6.75
CA GLU A 106 -7.16 -15.59 -6.67
C GLU A 106 -8.41 -14.75 -6.96
N LEU A 107 -8.49 -13.49 -6.51
CA LEU A 107 -9.64 -12.59 -6.70
C LEU A 107 -9.87 -12.15 -8.14
N ILE A 108 -8.84 -12.21 -8.98
CA ILE A 108 -8.75 -11.56 -10.29
C ILE A 108 -8.44 -12.66 -11.32
N ALA A 109 -9.42 -13.09 -12.10
CA ALA A 109 -9.32 -13.82 -13.35
C ALA A 109 -8.49 -13.07 -14.43
N ASP A 110 -7.18 -12.96 -14.22
CA ASP A 110 -6.17 -12.48 -15.18
C ASP A 110 -6.42 -11.09 -15.81
N GLY A 111 -7.46 -10.35 -15.38
CA GLY A 111 -7.82 -9.03 -15.90
C GLY A 111 -7.31 -7.86 -15.06
N SER A 112 -7.10 -6.72 -15.68
CA SER A 112 -7.01 -5.43 -14.99
C SER A 112 -8.11 -4.53 -15.55
N PRO A 113 -8.71 -3.61 -14.75
CA PRO A 113 -9.81 -2.79 -15.25
C PRO A 113 -9.44 -2.09 -16.56
N ALA A 114 -10.17 -2.41 -17.63
CA ALA A 114 -9.79 -2.13 -19.01
C ALA A 114 -9.82 -0.63 -19.32
N ASP A 115 -10.79 0.09 -18.77
CA ASP A 115 -10.99 1.52 -19.03
C ASP A 115 -11.18 2.35 -17.75
N ALA A 116 -11.43 3.65 -17.94
CA ALA A 116 -11.57 4.59 -16.83
C ALA A 116 -12.85 4.38 -16.03
N GLU A 117 -13.92 3.89 -16.66
CA GLU A 117 -15.21 3.62 -16.01
C GLU A 117 -15.08 2.39 -15.12
N GLU A 118 -14.52 1.30 -15.64
CA GLU A 118 -14.27 0.08 -14.85
C GLU A 118 -13.32 0.35 -13.68
N ARG A 119 -12.28 1.19 -13.88
CA ARG A 119 -11.40 1.63 -12.77
C ARG A 119 -12.15 2.41 -11.69
N MET A 120 -13.13 3.21 -12.07
CA MET A 120 -13.94 3.99 -11.14
C MET A 120 -14.86 3.07 -10.35
N VAL A 121 -15.58 2.17 -11.01
CA VAL A 121 -16.44 1.17 -10.35
C VAL A 121 -15.61 0.29 -9.42
N PHE A 122 -14.42 -0.17 -9.85
CA PHE A 122 -13.51 -0.94 -8.99
C PHE A 122 -13.12 -0.17 -7.73
N HIS A 123 -12.78 1.10 -7.89
CA HIS A 123 -12.41 1.97 -6.78
C HIS A 123 -13.56 2.14 -5.78
N ASP A 124 -14.76 2.42 -6.27
CA ASP A 124 -15.94 2.63 -5.44
C ASP A 124 -16.36 1.35 -4.70
N THR A 125 -16.30 0.20 -5.38
CA THR A 125 -16.55 -1.11 -4.77
C THR A 125 -15.54 -1.43 -3.69
N LEU A 126 -14.24 -1.21 -3.94
CA LEU A 126 -13.19 -1.40 -2.95
C LEU A 126 -13.37 -0.47 -1.74
N GLN A 127 -13.76 0.78 -1.97
CA GLN A 127 -14.02 1.73 -0.89
C GLN A 127 -15.22 1.30 -0.04
N ARG A 128 -16.32 0.88 -0.68
CA ARG A 128 -17.50 0.33 0.00
C ARG A 128 -17.13 -0.89 0.83
N PHE A 129 -16.44 -1.86 0.24
CA PHE A 129 -15.95 -3.06 0.92
C PHE A 129 -15.14 -2.71 2.17
N LEU A 130 -14.11 -1.86 2.03
CA LEU A 130 -13.25 -1.47 3.15
C LEU A 130 -14.04 -0.74 4.26
N SER A 131 -15.06 0.03 3.90
CA SER A 131 -15.92 0.74 4.85
C SER A 131 -16.78 -0.21 5.69
N GLU A 132 -17.22 -1.32 5.11
CA GLU A 132 -18.08 -2.32 5.74
C GLU A 132 -17.32 -3.32 6.63
N LEU A 133 -16.00 -3.41 6.49
CA LEU A 133 -15.17 -4.24 7.37
C LEU A 133 -15.15 -3.71 8.81
N ARG A 134 -15.22 -4.63 9.77
CA ARG A 134 -14.94 -4.29 11.18
C ARG A 134 -13.50 -3.82 11.31
N LYS A 135 -13.23 -3.01 12.34
CA LYS A 135 -11.90 -2.41 12.57
C LYS A 135 -10.78 -3.46 12.54
N GLU A 136 -10.96 -4.58 13.21
CA GLU A 136 -9.95 -5.66 13.26
C GLU A 136 -9.73 -6.30 11.88
N GLU A 137 -10.81 -6.56 11.12
CA GLU A 137 -10.77 -7.11 9.76
C GLU A 137 -10.04 -6.16 8.81
N ARG A 138 -10.34 -4.85 8.89
CA ARG A 138 -9.65 -3.81 8.11
C ARG A 138 -8.15 -3.76 8.43
N VAL A 139 -7.78 -3.88 9.71
CA VAL A 139 -6.37 -3.95 10.12
C VAL A 139 -5.69 -5.19 9.53
N MET A 140 -6.31 -6.37 9.64
CA MET A 140 -5.77 -7.59 9.01
C MET A 140 -5.55 -7.42 7.51
N PHE A 141 -6.54 -6.86 6.81
CA PHE A 141 -6.50 -6.66 5.37
C PHE A 141 -5.37 -5.71 4.95
N LEU A 142 -5.25 -4.56 5.62
CA LEU A 142 -4.18 -3.60 5.36
C LEU A 142 -2.80 -4.16 5.74
N GLN A 143 -2.67 -4.82 6.89
CA GLN A 143 -1.41 -5.45 7.28
C GLN A 143 -0.97 -6.48 6.22
N ARG A 144 -1.90 -7.30 5.71
CA ARG A 144 -1.57 -8.33 4.71
C ARG A 144 -1.26 -7.75 3.33
N TYR A 145 -2.11 -6.88 2.80
CA TYR A 145 -2.08 -6.49 1.38
C TYR A 145 -1.46 -5.12 1.11
N TRP A 146 -1.49 -4.21 2.09
CA TRP A 146 -0.80 -2.92 1.99
C TRP A 146 0.65 -3.01 2.48
N TYR A 147 0.87 -3.57 3.67
CA TYR A 147 2.20 -3.67 4.31
C TYR A 147 2.92 -5.00 4.08
N PHE A 148 2.32 -5.97 3.39
CA PHE A 148 2.91 -7.31 3.14
C PHE A 148 3.37 -8.04 4.41
N CYS A 149 2.71 -7.78 5.54
CA CYS A 149 3.04 -8.42 6.81
C CYS A 149 2.75 -9.94 6.74
N PRO A 150 3.67 -10.79 7.24
CA PRO A 150 3.41 -12.21 7.36
C PRO A 150 2.25 -12.51 8.31
N VAL A 151 1.44 -13.53 8.00
CA VAL A 151 0.32 -13.98 8.85
C VAL A 151 0.73 -14.19 10.31
N LYS A 152 1.94 -14.71 10.56
CA LYS A 152 2.46 -14.92 11.93
C LYS A 152 2.57 -13.61 12.72
N GLU A 153 2.96 -12.52 12.06
CA GLU A 153 3.17 -11.22 12.69
C GLU A 153 1.83 -10.54 12.95
N ILE A 154 0.91 -10.62 11.97
CA ILE A 154 -0.46 -10.13 12.12
C ILE A 154 -1.16 -10.84 13.28
N ALA A 155 -1.01 -12.16 13.37
CA ALA A 155 -1.58 -12.96 14.45
C ALA A 155 -1.03 -12.55 15.83
N ALA A 156 0.28 -12.32 15.93
CA ALA A 156 0.92 -11.86 17.15
C ALA A 156 0.47 -10.45 17.57
N GLU A 157 0.40 -9.51 16.63
CA GLU A 157 -0.03 -8.13 16.88
C GLU A 157 -1.49 -8.07 17.34
N LEU A 158 -2.36 -8.91 16.77
CA LEU A 158 -3.78 -8.98 17.13
C LEU A 158 -4.10 -9.94 18.29
N GLY A 159 -3.09 -10.57 18.88
CA GLY A 159 -3.27 -11.50 20.00
C GLY A 159 -4.16 -12.70 19.65
N CYS A 160 -4.08 -13.21 18.41
CA CYS A 160 -4.92 -14.31 17.94
C CYS A 160 -4.14 -15.40 17.19
N GLY A 161 -4.79 -16.52 16.87
CA GLY A 161 -4.14 -17.63 16.15
C GLY A 161 -3.98 -17.36 14.65
N GLN A 162 -2.90 -17.88 14.04
CA GLN A 162 -2.66 -17.76 12.59
C GLN A 162 -3.82 -18.27 11.73
N SER A 163 -4.50 -19.34 12.18
CA SER A 163 -5.67 -19.89 11.48
C SER A 163 -6.82 -18.88 11.42
N ARG A 164 -7.05 -18.09 12.49
CA ARG A 164 -8.07 -17.02 12.48
C ARG A 164 -7.74 -15.98 11.43
N VAL A 165 -6.49 -15.51 11.38
CA VAL A 165 -6.03 -14.54 10.38
C VAL A 165 -6.23 -15.07 8.96
N LYS A 166 -5.76 -16.29 8.66
CA LYS A 166 -5.92 -16.92 7.33
C LYS A 166 -7.39 -17.02 6.91
N MET A 167 -8.24 -17.53 7.80
CA MET A 167 -9.66 -17.70 7.50
C MET A 167 -10.39 -16.37 7.36
N SER A 168 -10.04 -15.35 8.15
CA SER A 168 -10.60 -14.01 8.00
C SER A 168 -10.18 -13.37 6.67
N LEU A 169 -8.91 -13.48 6.29
CA LEU A 169 -8.42 -13.00 4.99
C LEU A 169 -9.12 -13.71 3.83
N LEU A 170 -9.25 -15.04 3.89
CA LEU A 170 -9.94 -15.81 2.86
C LEU A 170 -11.41 -15.37 2.68
N ARG A 171 -12.15 -15.19 3.79
CA ARG A 171 -13.55 -14.72 3.74
C ARG A 171 -13.67 -13.29 3.22
N MET A 172 -12.78 -12.40 3.66
CA MET A 172 -12.73 -11.02 3.17
C MET A 172 -12.46 -10.96 1.67
N ARG A 173 -11.55 -11.80 1.19
CA ARG A 173 -11.28 -11.96 -0.25
C ARG A 173 -12.53 -12.47 -0.99
N GLY A 174 -13.15 -13.55 -0.52
CA GLY A 174 -14.40 -14.06 -1.11
C GLY A 174 -15.49 -13.00 -1.24
N ARG A 175 -15.74 -12.24 -0.16
CA ARG A 175 -16.71 -11.14 -0.16
C ARG A 175 -16.34 -10.03 -1.14
N LEU A 176 -15.07 -9.63 -1.21
CA LEU A 176 -14.63 -8.61 -2.17
C LEU A 176 -14.84 -9.08 -3.61
N ARG A 177 -14.58 -10.36 -3.91
CA ARG A 177 -14.88 -10.93 -5.24
C ARG A 177 -16.37 -10.84 -5.56
N GLU A 178 -17.22 -11.32 -4.66
CA GLU A 178 -18.69 -11.29 -4.84
C GLU A 178 -19.17 -9.86 -5.13
N MET A 179 -18.69 -8.87 -4.37
CA MET A 179 -19.03 -7.46 -4.59
C MET A 179 -18.53 -6.91 -5.93
N LEU A 180 -17.41 -7.40 -6.45
CA LEU A 180 -16.89 -6.99 -7.76
C LEU A 180 -17.71 -7.63 -8.88
N GLU A 181 -18.03 -8.92 -8.76
CA GLU A 181 -18.85 -9.66 -9.73
C GLU A 181 -20.27 -9.06 -9.84
N GLU A 182 -20.87 -8.64 -8.73
CA GLU A 182 -22.17 -7.95 -8.69
C GLU A 182 -22.18 -6.64 -9.49
N GLU A 183 -21.04 -5.95 -9.53
CA GLU A 183 -20.87 -4.66 -10.23
C GLU A 183 -20.43 -4.88 -11.69
N GLY A 184 -20.47 -6.11 -12.18
CA GLY A 184 -20.06 -6.48 -13.54
C GLY A 184 -18.55 -6.49 -13.75
N ILE A 185 -17.77 -6.34 -12.67
CA ILE A 185 -16.32 -6.42 -12.70
C ILE A 185 -15.94 -7.89 -12.54
N VAL A 186 -15.78 -8.57 -13.67
CA VAL A 186 -15.15 -9.90 -13.72
C VAL A 186 -13.66 -9.66 -13.95
N LEU A 187 -12.98 -9.33 -12.86
CA LEU A 187 -11.53 -9.29 -12.82
C LEU A 187 -10.95 -10.67 -12.94
#